data_AF-A0A835F3Y9-F1
#
_entry.id   AF-A0A835F3Y9-F1
#
_cell.length_a   1.000
_cell.length_b   1.000
_cell.length_c   1.000
_cell.angle_alpha   90.00
_cell.angle_beta   90.00
_cell.angle_gamma   90.00
#
_symmetry.space_group_name_H-M   'P 1'
#
loop_
_entity.id
_entity.type
_entity.pdbx_description
1 polymer ?
#
loop_
_entity_poly.entity_id
_entity_poly.type
_entity_poly.pdbx_seq_one_letter_code
_entity_poly.pdbx_strand_id
1 'polypeptide(L)'
;MDSKDGKLSCVGGIGDKTPSSGSEDNLDSMSPENVARSEDNAGRSSVGPVSQGPGKEHDVDGAPPKKTKSTECYIEHRSESLIKSIRNERIAMTREQEEVIELLQLVEEDGVPNGSALYFIATELFRSPARRASYRSITAAENRIAWLKWTWENVKT
;
A
#
# COMPACT_ATOMS: atom_id res chain seq x y z
N MET A 1 24.22 60.89 8.11
CA MET A 1 23.13 61.21 9.06
C MET A 1 22.72 59.92 9.71
N ASP A 2 23.06 59.81 10.99
CA ASP A 2 22.63 58.78 11.94
C ASP A 2 21.10 58.73 12.13
N SER A 3 20.59 57.53 12.38
CA SER A 3 19.67 57.10 13.47
C SER A 3 18.91 55.85 13.00
N LYS A 4 19.09 54.67 13.61
CA LYS A 4 18.31 54.15 14.76
C LYS A 4 16.80 54.26 14.49
N ASP A 5 16.02 53.18 14.48
CA ASP A 5 15.77 52.34 15.65
C ASP A 5 15.27 50.94 15.29
N GLY A 6 15.81 49.96 16.01
CA GLY A 6 15.26 48.61 16.08
C GLY A 6 14.00 48.59 16.92
N LYS A 7 12.96 47.92 16.41
CA LYS A 7 11.75 47.60 17.17
C LYS A 7 11.63 46.08 17.26
N LEU A 8 12.18 45.54 18.34
CA LEU A 8 11.94 44.18 18.80
C LEU A 8 10.66 44.21 19.65
N SER A 9 9.62 43.48 19.24
CA SER A 9 8.48 43.18 20.10
C SER A 9 8.36 41.67 20.24
N CYS A 10 8.90 41.16 21.34
CA CYS A 10 8.64 39.81 21.83
C CYS A 10 7.22 39.76 22.38
N VAL A 11 6.38 38.87 21.84
CA VAL A 11 5.16 38.42 22.52
C VAL A 11 5.27 36.90 22.63
N GLY A 12 5.51 36.44 23.85
CA GLY A 12 5.40 35.04 24.23
C GLY A 12 3.95 34.67 24.55
N GLY A 13 3.66 33.37 24.49
CA GLY A 13 2.37 32.81 24.90
C GLY A 13 2.37 31.30 24.77
N ILE A 14 2.85 30.64 25.83
CA ILE A 14 2.75 29.19 26.07
C ILE A 14 1.30 28.74 26.10
N GLY A 15 1.05 27.54 25.56
CA GLY A 15 -0.26 26.89 25.62
C GLY A 15 -0.15 25.39 25.31
N ASP A 16 0.65 24.66 26.08
CA ASP A 16 0.53 23.20 26.16
C ASP A 16 -0.84 22.86 26.77
N LYS A 17 -1.65 22.08 26.05
CA LYS A 17 -2.78 21.38 26.65
C LYS A 17 -3.08 20.09 25.90
N THR A 18 -2.41 19.03 26.33
CA THR A 18 -2.88 17.65 26.25
C THR A 18 -4.09 17.48 27.16
N PRO A 19 -5.20 16.88 26.69
CA PRO A 19 -6.08 16.10 27.53
C PRO A 19 -5.76 14.62 27.37
N SER A 20 -5.21 14.05 28.44
CA SER A 20 -5.20 12.62 28.75
C SER A 20 -6.44 12.32 29.59
N SER A 21 -7.10 11.17 29.36
CA SER A 21 -7.75 10.30 30.37
C SER A 21 -9.13 9.73 29.98
N GLY A 22 -9.31 8.42 30.26
CA GLY A 22 -10.57 7.65 30.30
C GLY A 22 -10.67 6.62 29.16
N SER A 23 -10.36 5.32 29.25
CA SER A 23 -10.56 4.26 30.26
C SER A 23 -12.03 4.00 30.62
N GLU A 24 -12.67 3.05 29.93
CA GLU A 24 -13.49 1.99 30.56
C GLU A 24 -13.94 0.91 29.54
N ASP A 25 -13.24 -0.22 29.64
CA ASP A 25 -13.67 -1.61 29.59
C ASP A 25 -15.19 -1.91 29.60
N ASN A 26 -15.64 -2.71 28.61
CA ASN A 26 -16.64 -3.74 28.88
C ASN A 26 -16.43 -4.98 28.00
N LEU A 27 -16.54 -6.11 28.68
CA LEU A 27 -16.32 -7.48 28.27
C LEU A 27 -17.52 -7.99 27.46
N ASP A 28 -17.29 -8.79 26.42
CA ASP A 28 -17.73 -10.18 26.55
C ASP A 28 -16.99 -11.10 25.57
N SER A 29 -16.41 -12.15 26.15
CA SER A 29 -15.77 -13.27 25.49
C SER A 29 -16.77 -14.41 25.49
N MET A 30 -17.13 -14.96 24.33
CA MET A 30 -17.78 -16.26 24.28
C MET A 30 -17.11 -17.15 23.22
N SER A 31 -16.58 -18.24 23.74
CA SER A 31 -16.00 -19.44 23.14
C SER A 31 -16.36 -20.57 24.13
N PRO A 32 -16.24 -21.86 23.81
CA PRO A 32 -16.87 -22.65 22.75
C PRO A 32 -17.63 -23.88 23.35
N GLU A 33 -18.61 -24.46 22.65
CA GLU A 33 -19.17 -25.79 22.99
C GLU A 33 -19.08 -26.67 21.72
N ASN A 34 -18.36 -27.80 21.62
CA ASN A 34 -18.13 -28.99 22.45
C ASN A 34 -19.18 -30.13 22.26
N VAL A 35 -18.75 -31.16 21.51
CA VAL A 35 -18.96 -32.62 21.64
C VAL A 35 -20.33 -33.22 22.01
N ALA A 36 -20.81 -34.17 21.17
CA ALA A 36 -20.95 -35.62 21.48
C ALA A 36 -22.32 -36.30 21.19
N ARG A 37 -22.20 -37.55 20.68
CA ARG A 37 -23.13 -38.72 20.78
C ARG A 37 -24.43 -38.70 19.96
N SER A 38 -25.00 -39.81 19.47
CA SER A 38 -24.83 -41.28 19.61
C SER A 38 -25.51 -41.93 18.37
N GLU A 39 -25.05 -43.08 17.86
CA GLU A 39 -25.71 -44.43 17.90
C GLU A 39 -27.17 -44.44 17.39
N ASP A 40 -27.69 -45.35 16.57
CA ASP A 40 -27.35 -46.71 16.15
C ASP A 40 -27.94 -46.96 14.75
N ASN A 41 -27.70 -48.13 14.14
CA ASN A 41 -28.78 -48.97 13.61
C ASN A 41 -28.19 -50.35 13.26
N ALA A 42 -28.71 -51.35 13.94
CA ALA A 42 -28.28 -52.73 13.90
C ALA A 42 -28.77 -53.45 12.64
N GLY A 43 -27.91 -54.29 12.05
CA GLY A 43 -28.26 -55.24 10.99
C GLY A 43 -27.36 -56.46 11.03
N ARG A 44 -27.88 -57.57 11.55
CA ARG A 44 -27.22 -58.84 11.90
C ARG A 44 -26.80 -59.74 10.71
N SER A 45 -25.88 -60.68 11.02
CA SER A 45 -25.77 -62.08 10.53
C SER A 45 -25.05 -62.33 9.18
N SER A 46 -24.17 -63.32 8.94
CA SER A 46 -23.75 -64.56 9.63
C SER A 46 -22.41 -65.13 9.06
N VAL A 47 -21.67 -65.90 9.90
CA VAL A 47 -20.62 -66.96 9.69
C VAL A 47 -20.30 -67.45 8.26
N GLY A 48 -19.08 -67.82 7.81
CA GLY A 48 -17.72 -68.11 8.35
C GLY A 48 -16.78 -68.37 7.13
N PRO A 49 -15.70 -69.20 7.11
CA PRO A 49 -14.75 -69.68 8.12
C PRO A 49 -13.26 -69.28 7.80
N VAL A 50 -12.36 -69.68 8.69
CA VAL A 50 -10.87 -69.61 8.64
C VAL A 50 -10.26 -70.26 7.39
N SER A 51 -9.20 -69.64 6.83
CA SER A 51 -8.08 -70.36 6.20
C SER A 51 -6.78 -69.54 6.27
N GLN A 52 -5.70 -70.18 6.72
CA GLN A 52 -4.36 -69.58 6.86
C GLN A 52 -3.51 -69.76 5.59
N GLY A 53 -2.82 -68.66 5.22
CA GLY A 53 -1.47 -68.63 4.61
C GLY A 53 -1.39 -68.61 3.06
N PRO A 54 -0.21 -68.33 2.47
CA PRO A 54 0.90 -67.47 2.92
C PRO A 54 1.36 -66.46 1.85
N GLY A 55 2.20 -65.49 2.26
CA GLY A 55 3.10 -64.64 1.48
C GLY A 55 2.90 -64.47 -0.03
N LYS A 56 2.59 -63.24 -0.44
CA LYS A 56 3.16 -62.61 -1.64
C LYS A 56 3.10 -61.10 -1.48
N GLU A 57 4.26 -60.57 -1.09
CA GLU A 57 4.83 -59.28 -1.46
C GLU A 57 3.92 -58.46 -2.38
N HIS A 58 3.20 -57.52 -1.79
CA HIS A 58 2.54 -56.47 -2.56
C HIS A 58 3.66 -55.49 -2.93
N ASP A 59 4.16 -55.60 -4.17
CA ASP A 59 4.91 -54.51 -4.78
C ASP A 59 3.97 -53.30 -4.73
N VAL A 60 4.29 -52.38 -3.82
CA VAL A 60 3.61 -51.09 -3.77
C VAL A 60 4.14 -50.36 -4.98
N ASP A 61 3.45 -50.52 -6.11
CA ASP A 61 3.64 -49.71 -7.31
C ASP A 61 3.67 -48.26 -6.83
N GLY A 62 4.87 -47.70 -6.88
CA GLY A 62 5.22 -46.47 -6.19
C GLY A 62 4.24 -45.40 -6.61
N ALA A 63 3.66 -44.70 -5.64
CA ALA A 63 2.88 -43.50 -5.89
C ALA A 63 3.59 -42.65 -6.96
N PRO A 64 2.89 -42.19 -8.02
CA PRO A 64 3.51 -41.54 -9.16
C PRO A 64 4.44 -40.44 -8.66
N PRO A 65 5.66 -40.31 -9.21
CA PRO A 65 6.65 -39.38 -8.70
C PRO A 65 6.01 -38.00 -8.64
N LYS A 66 5.94 -37.45 -7.42
CA LYS A 66 5.48 -36.08 -7.20
C LYS A 66 6.23 -35.22 -8.19
N LYS A 67 5.54 -34.52 -9.10
CA LYS A 67 6.17 -33.61 -10.06
C LYS A 67 6.92 -32.55 -9.25
N THR A 68 8.18 -32.80 -8.95
CA THR A 68 9.09 -31.85 -8.35
C THR A 68 9.31 -30.81 -9.43
N LYS A 69 8.65 -29.66 -9.28
CA LYS A 69 8.96 -28.48 -10.09
C LYS A 69 10.46 -28.28 -9.94
N SER A 70 11.22 -28.37 -11.04
CA SER A 70 12.67 -28.17 -10.99
C SER A 70 12.95 -26.83 -10.32
N THR A 71 13.88 -26.81 -9.38
CA THR A 71 14.34 -25.58 -8.72
C THR A 71 14.73 -24.52 -9.75
N GLU A 72 15.29 -24.95 -10.88
CA GLU A 72 15.63 -24.10 -12.02
C GLU A 72 14.40 -23.42 -12.62
N CYS A 73 13.31 -24.16 -12.84
CA CYS A 73 12.04 -23.62 -13.35
C CYS A 73 11.43 -22.59 -12.39
N TYR A 74 11.57 -22.80 -11.08
CA TYR A 74 11.13 -21.82 -10.08
C TYR A 74 11.98 -20.54 -10.08
N ILE A 75 13.31 -20.69 -10.17
CA ILE A 75 14.25 -19.56 -10.24
C ILE A 75 14.01 -18.76 -11.53
N GLU A 76 13.85 -19.44 -12.67
CA GLU A 76 13.59 -18.82 -13.96
C GLU A 76 12.30 -17.98 -13.90
N HIS A 77 11.18 -18.57 -13.48
CA HIS A 77 9.91 -17.85 -13.37
C HIS A 77 9.99 -16.64 -12.42
N ARG A 78 10.71 -16.76 -11.29
CA ARG A 78 10.94 -15.63 -10.37
C ARG A 78 11.80 -14.55 -11.02
N SER A 79 12.83 -14.93 -11.77
CA SER A 79 13.73 -14.00 -12.45
C SER A 79 13.03 -13.24 -13.57
N GLU A 80 12.19 -13.91 -14.37
CA GLU A 80 11.36 -13.29 -15.41
C GLU A 80 10.36 -12.30 -14.79
N SER A 81 9.73 -12.69 -13.68
CA SER A 81 8.82 -11.82 -12.93
C SER A 81 9.53 -10.55 -12.44
N LEU A 82 10.75 -10.67 -11.92
CA LEU A 82 11.57 -9.52 -11.49
C LEU A 82 11.94 -8.61 -12.67
N ILE A 83 12.41 -9.18 -13.79
CA ILE A 83 12.74 -8.42 -15.01
C ILE A 83 11.51 -7.67 -15.52
N LYS A 84 10.35 -8.31 -15.52
CA LYS A 84 9.08 -7.70 -15.90
C LYS A 84 8.69 -6.56 -14.96
N SER A 85 8.83 -6.75 -13.64
CA SER A 85 8.56 -5.71 -12.64
C SER A 85 9.42 -4.47 -12.88
N ILE A 86 10.74 -4.67 -12.99
CA ILE A 86 11.71 -3.59 -13.23
C ILE A 86 11.40 -2.84 -14.54
N ARG A 87 10.99 -3.56 -15.60
CA ARG A 87 10.58 -2.93 -16.85
C ARG A 87 9.33 -2.07 -16.66
N ASN A 88 8.32 -2.61 -15.98
CA ASN A 88 7.06 -1.90 -15.75
C ASN A 88 7.26 -0.65 -14.89
N GLU A 89 8.07 -0.75 -13.83
CA GLU A 89 8.44 0.39 -12.98
C GLU A 89 9.14 1.49 -13.78
N ARG A 90 10.06 1.12 -14.67
CA ARG A 90 10.71 2.10 -15.56
C ARG A 90 9.71 2.79 -16.48
N ILE A 91 8.78 2.04 -17.08
CA ILE A 91 7.73 2.61 -17.93
C ILE A 91 6.83 3.57 -17.13
N ALA A 92 6.45 3.18 -15.90
CA ALA A 92 5.67 4.03 -15.01
C ALA A 92 6.40 5.33 -14.67
N MET A 93 7.68 5.25 -14.31
CA MET A 93 8.52 6.42 -14.03
C MET A 93 8.63 7.37 -15.23
N THR A 94 8.80 6.84 -16.45
CA THR A 94 8.81 7.68 -17.66
C THR A 94 7.50 8.42 -17.85
N ARG A 95 6.36 7.75 -17.64
CA ARG A 95 5.03 8.35 -17.75
C ARG A 95 4.80 9.43 -16.70
N GLU A 96 5.20 9.18 -15.46
CA GLU A 96 5.10 10.17 -14.39
C GLU A 96 5.95 11.41 -14.69
N GLN A 97 7.14 11.22 -15.26
CA GLN A 97 8.01 12.33 -15.63
C GLN A 97 7.40 13.18 -16.77
N GLU A 98 6.84 12.54 -17.79
CA GLU A 98 6.12 13.21 -18.88
C GLU A 98 4.92 13.99 -18.34
N GLU A 99 4.13 13.36 -17.47
CA GLU A 99 2.99 13.97 -16.79
C GLU A 99 3.38 15.23 -15.99
N VAL A 100 4.52 15.21 -15.30
CA VAL A 100 5.05 16.37 -14.56
C VAL A 100 5.49 17.48 -15.52
N ILE A 101 6.14 17.14 -16.64
CA ILE A 101 6.58 18.12 -17.64
C ILE A 101 5.38 18.86 -18.23
N GLU A 102 4.32 18.14 -18.61
CA GLU A 102 3.08 18.74 -19.11
C GLU A 102 2.45 19.71 -18.10
N LEU A 103 2.44 19.34 -16.81
CA LEU A 103 1.89 20.21 -15.78
C LEU A 103 2.73 21.47 -15.56
N LEU A 104 4.05 21.36 -15.67
CA LEU A 104 4.93 22.52 -15.55
C LEU A 104 4.78 23.46 -16.75
N GLN A 105 4.56 22.92 -17.95
CA GLN A 105 4.19 23.73 -19.11
C GLN A 105 2.86 24.46 -18.88
N LEU A 106 1.85 23.78 -18.35
CA LEU A 106 0.58 24.40 -17.98
C LEU A 106 0.74 25.51 -16.93
N VAL A 107 1.65 25.34 -15.97
CA VAL A 107 1.99 26.38 -14.99
C VAL A 107 2.59 27.62 -15.68
N GLU A 108 3.44 27.43 -16.69
CA GLU A 108 3.98 28.54 -17.49
C GLU A 108 2.88 29.22 -18.32
N GLU A 109 1.97 28.45 -18.93
CA GLU A 109 0.79 28.95 -19.65
C GLU A 109 -0.16 29.76 -18.75
N ASP A 110 -0.26 29.39 -17.47
CA ASP A 110 -0.99 30.15 -16.44
C ASP A 110 -0.31 31.48 -16.06
N GLY A 111 0.84 31.79 -16.67
CA GLY A 111 1.57 33.03 -16.45
C GLY A 111 2.57 32.97 -15.30
N VAL A 112 2.93 31.77 -14.83
CA VAL A 112 3.99 31.60 -13.82
C VAL A 112 5.33 31.40 -14.52
N PRO A 113 6.26 32.37 -14.49
CA PRO A 113 7.50 32.25 -15.24
C PRO A 113 8.37 31.09 -14.74
N ASN A 114 9.01 30.38 -15.68
CA ASN A 114 10.04 29.41 -15.38
C ASN A 114 11.15 30.06 -14.52
N GLY A 115 11.55 29.39 -13.44
CA GLY A 115 12.53 29.91 -12.49
C GLY A 115 11.97 30.85 -11.41
N SER A 116 10.66 31.16 -11.43
CA SER A 116 10.01 31.85 -10.31
C SER A 116 9.90 30.94 -9.09
N ALA A 117 9.79 31.53 -7.89
CA ALA A 117 9.57 30.77 -6.65
C ALA A 117 8.32 29.88 -6.74
N LEU A 118 7.25 30.35 -7.39
CA LEU A 118 6.02 29.59 -7.55
C LEU A 118 6.19 28.42 -8.53
N TYR A 119 7.00 28.58 -9.58
CA TYR A 119 7.37 27.47 -10.46
C TYR A 119 8.12 26.37 -9.69
N PHE A 120 9.07 26.73 -8.83
CA PHE A 120 9.76 25.74 -7.98
C PHE A 120 8.82 25.07 -6.98
N ILE A 121 7.88 25.82 -6.38
CA ILE A 121 6.82 25.22 -5.55
C ILE A 121 6.04 24.19 -6.36
N ALA A 122 5.63 24.50 -7.60
CA ALA A 122 4.92 23.55 -8.46
C ALA A 122 5.75 22.28 -8.72
N THR A 123 7.05 22.40 -8.99
CA THR A 123 7.94 21.22 -9.18
C THR A 123 7.95 20.30 -7.96
N GLU A 124 7.91 20.86 -6.75
CA GLU A 124 7.89 20.06 -5.52
C GLU A 124 6.49 19.45 -5.27
N LEU A 125 5.43 20.22 -5.49
CA LEU A 125 4.06 19.73 -5.32
C LEU A 125 3.72 18.59 -6.30
N PHE A 126 4.20 18.65 -7.54
CA PHE A 126 3.90 17.65 -8.56
C PHE A 126 4.62 16.31 -8.40
N ARG A 127 5.53 16.19 -7.42
CA ARG A 127 6.08 14.88 -7.02
C ARG A 127 4.99 13.91 -6.51
N SER A 128 3.88 14.43 -6.00
CA SER A 128 2.76 13.63 -5.53
C SER A 128 1.70 13.41 -6.62
N PRO A 129 1.39 12.15 -7.01
CA PRO A 129 0.34 11.86 -7.98
C PRO A 129 -1.03 12.41 -7.59
N ALA A 130 -1.37 12.38 -6.29
CA ALA A 130 -2.61 12.94 -5.78
C ALA A 130 -2.70 14.46 -6.01
N ARG A 131 -1.59 15.17 -5.78
CA ARG A 131 -1.50 16.62 -6.02
C ARG A 131 -1.60 16.96 -7.50
N ARG A 132 -0.98 16.16 -8.38
CA ARG A 132 -1.14 16.30 -9.84
C ARG A 132 -2.59 16.13 -10.28
N ALA A 133 -3.29 15.12 -9.75
CA ALA A 133 -4.71 14.90 -10.02
C ALA A 133 -5.59 16.06 -9.53
N SER A 134 -5.36 16.54 -8.31
CA SER A 134 -6.06 17.72 -7.77
C SER A 134 -5.81 18.96 -8.63
N TYR A 135 -4.57 19.23 -9.01
CA TYR A 135 -4.22 20.38 -9.85
C TYR A 135 -4.92 20.32 -11.22
N ARG A 136 -4.93 19.15 -11.88
CA ARG A 136 -5.63 18.95 -13.17
C ARG A 136 -7.14 19.15 -13.08
N SER A 137 -7.74 18.88 -11.92
CA SER A 137 -9.18 19.08 -11.74
C SER A 137 -9.60 20.56 -11.70
N ILE A 138 -8.64 21.48 -11.55
CA ILE A 138 -8.90 22.92 -11.49
C ILE A 138 -8.79 23.53 -12.89
N THR A 139 -9.89 24.11 -13.37
CA THR A 139 -10.01 24.59 -14.76
C THR A 139 -9.51 26.01 -14.98
N ALA A 140 -9.72 26.92 -14.02
CA ALA A 140 -9.30 28.32 -14.13
C ALA A 140 -7.83 28.49 -13.70
N ALA A 141 -7.07 29.25 -14.49
CA ALA A 141 -5.65 29.52 -14.26
C ALA A 141 -5.40 30.20 -12.91
N GLU A 142 -6.24 31.18 -12.55
CA GLU A 142 -6.10 31.92 -11.29
C GLU A 142 -6.29 30.99 -10.08
N ASN A 143 -7.22 30.04 -10.20
CA ASN A 143 -7.49 29.05 -9.15
C ASN A 143 -6.35 28.03 -9.03
N ARG A 144 -5.72 27.64 -10.15
CA ARG A 144 -4.52 26.78 -10.13
C ARG A 144 -3.36 27.46 -9.42
N ILE A 145 -3.10 28.73 -9.75
CA ILE A 145 -2.08 29.55 -9.09
C ILE A 145 -2.37 29.73 -7.59
N ALA A 146 -3.63 30.02 -7.23
CA ALA A 146 -4.05 30.14 -5.84
C ALA A 146 -3.85 28.82 -5.08
N TRP A 147 -4.20 27.70 -5.72
CA TRP A 147 -4.03 26.36 -5.14
C TRP A 147 -2.57 26.01 -4.87
N LEU A 148 -1.64 26.38 -5.76
CA LEU A 148 -0.21 26.15 -5.53
C LEU A 148 0.28 26.86 -4.27
N LYS A 149 -0.09 28.14 -4.10
CA LYS A 149 0.29 28.96 -2.94
C LYS A 149 -0.32 28.39 -1.66
N TRP A 150 -1.64 28.17 -1.67
CA TRP A 150 -2.36 27.66 -0.51
C TRP A 150 -1.84 26.28 -0.09
N THR A 151 -1.65 25.37 -1.05
CA THR A 151 -1.18 24.02 -0.74
C THR A 151 0.21 24.06 -0.13
N TRP A 152 1.13 24.85 -0.68
CA TRP A 152 2.49 24.96 -0.14
C TRP A 152 2.52 25.45 1.31
N GLU A 153 1.67 26.42 1.66
CA GLU A 153 1.56 26.95 3.02
C GLU A 153 0.98 25.94 4.00
N ASN A 154 0.08 25.06 3.54
CA ASN A 154 -0.64 24.09 4.37
C ASN A 154 -0.02 22.68 4.39
N VAL A 155 1.12 22.48 3.73
CA VAL A 155 1.84 21.18 3.71
C VAL A 155 2.76 20.99 4.92
N LYS A 156 2.94 22.00 5.78
CA LYS A 156 3.83 21.96 6.96
C LYS A 156 3.24 21.30 8.21
N THR A 157 2.26 20.41 8.08
CA THR A 157 1.67 19.68 9.22
C THR A 157 2.02 18.21 9.19
#